data_AF-A0A7J6S6G0-F1
#
_entry.id   AF-A0A7J6S6G0-F1
#
_cell.length_a   1.000
_cell.length_b   1.000
_cell.length_c   1.000
_cell.angle_alpha   90.00
_cell.angle_beta   90.00
_cell.angle_gamma   90.00
#
_symmetry.space_group_name_H-M   'P 1'
#
loop_
_entity.id
_entity.type
_entity.pdbx_description
1 polymer ?
#
loop_
_entity_poly.entity_id
_entity_poly.type
_entity_poly.pdbx_seq_one_letter_code
_entity_poly.pdbx_strand_id
1 'polypeptide(L)'
;CANSNASDTRIKIVDHSHDTRLPSYAELHHCKTANETSDLAVPHCSSPTDCRTAAAMVHGNRVFEGFSFTDWVSYSGSKRYDVCYCDGHCASPANWHKVGEFDRESLQLVRELGSLGPPMARSQPGKVAVFTRADSTAILPLGLHAKADTYHPIIGIKSDPAYSLGHADCQRDPFEIGGISQEDTFALHRGVQLSDAIAFDAGVTANTVTLHTPGPVVVCYCPLADSQGCRDGSFWRAALRFTVSGPTGVKEFIFSAHVPVRFELEGHGLSSAPGYLRLVQPAENCSSNDGNPNTGLGNLHIGCPDHCSGVTDVGGSESNIPLQGRDAEHVRCDENNDNCESVYITSVTVISASATEVKFNGNPGLNDGDIISLGDNISPGDHISEEEFDLVKGWARYAGISGSYFIGNPVTIIPDDPATVTIPVGWSRSPAPQIVVVTDSLGRGGYWYSHSHAATKEEVVSNSPITNAKLCYSYGQHNNYHAHVGHVTFVDPPQMSASIHLTARQVEARAPVIVEFRTGGDPAANPMYGRRPGDTQLIVQ
;
A
#
# COMPACT_ATOMS: atom_id res chain seq x y z
N CYS A 1 -1.68 43.14 -16.87
CA CYS A 1 -1.64 43.30 -18.34
C CYS A 1 -3.05 43.18 -18.90
N ALA A 2 -3.77 44.29 -19.08
CA ALA A 2 -5.07 44.27 -19.76
C ALA A 2 -5.02 45.32 -20.87
N ASN A 3 -4.70 44.88 -22.08
CA ASN A 3 -4.71 45.72 -23.27
C ASN A 3 -6.03 45.48 -24.01
N SER A 4 -6.70 46.53 -24.43
CA SER A 4 -8.06 46.53 -24.98
C SER A 4 -8.19 45.89 -26.38
N ASN A 5 -7.09 45.40 -26.96
CA ASN A 5 -7.07 44.55 -28.18
C ASN A 5 -6.82 43.07 -27.81
N ALA A 6 -7.52 42.58 -26.78
CA ALA A 6 -7.31 41.27 -26.14
C ALA A 6 -7.69 40.03 -26.98
N SER A 7 -7.98 40.18 -28.28
CA SER A 7 -8.49 39.06 -29.09
C SER A 7 -7.43 38.04 -29.50
N ASP A 8 -6.14 38.30 -29.27
CA ASP A 8 -5.08 37.39 -29.73
C ASP A 8 -3.87 37.29 -28.79
N THR A 9 -3.98 37.63 -27.50
CA THR A 9 -2.91 37.33 -26.53
C THR A 9 -3.02 35.88 -26.05
N ARG A 10 -1.89 35.17 -25.92
CA ARG A 10 -1.87 33.75 -25.54
C ARG A 10 -0.79 33.43 -24.51
N ILE A 11 -1.03 32.42 -23.70
CA ILE A 11 -0.01 31.74 -22.90
C ILE A 11 0.03 30.29 -23.35
N LYS A 12 1.22 29.72 -23.46
CA LYS A 12 1.43 28.27 -23.52
C LYS A 12 2.53 27.89 -22.54
N ILE A 13 2.41 26.69 -21.98
CA ILE A 13 3.45 26.09 -21.16
C ILE A 13 4.11 25.02 -22.01
N VAL A 14 5.44 25.01 -22.05
CA VAL A 14 6.22 24.07 -22.86
C VAL A 14 7.24 23.36 -21.98
N ASP A 15 7.61 22.13 -22.35
CA ASP A 15 8.67 21.40 -21.65
C ASP A 15 9.97 22.21 -21.70
N HIS A 16 10.72 22.25 -20.62
CA HIS A 16 11.99 22.96 -20.63
C HIS A 16 13.02 22.22 -21.49
N SER A 17 13.62 22.93 -22.45
CA SER A 17 14.75 22.43 -23.24
C SER A 17 16.06 23.08 -22.81
N HIS A 18 17.18 22.38 -22.96
CA HIS A 18 18.52 22.94 -22.76
C HIS A 18 18.87 24.05 -23.76
N ASP A 19 18.12 24.18 -24.87
CA ASP A 19 18.27 25.27 -25.86
C ASP A 19 17.70 26.63 -25.39
N THR A 20 17.19 26.71 -24.16
CA THR A 20 16.67 27.95 -23.54
C THR A 20 17.75 28.95 -23.13
N ARG A 21 19.04 28.65 -23.40
CA ARG A 21 20.15 29.62 -23.26
C ARG A 21 20.12 30.72 -24.31
N LEU A 22 19.34 30.55 -25.38
CA LEU A 22 19.11 31.63 -26.32
C LEU A 22 18.30 32.75 -25.63
N PRO A 23 18.54 34.02 -25.95
CA PRO A 23 17.69 35.10 -25.47
C PRO A 23 16.25 34.94 -25.99
N SER A 24 15.25 35.40 -25.23
CA SER A 24 13.82 35.29 -25.60
C SER A 24 13.44 35.95 -26.94
N TYR A 25 14.30 36.82 -27.47
CA TYR A 25 14.14 37.45 -28.78
C TYR A 25 14.74 36.63 -29.95
N ALA A 26 15.58 35.63 -29.70
CA ALA A 26 16.16 34.80 -30.76
C ALA A 26 15.06 34.04 -31.53
N GLU A 27 15.21 33.89 -32.85
CA GLU A 27 14.21 33.22 -33.69
C GLU A 27 14.05 31.73 -33.36
N LEU A 28 15.13 31.10 -32.92
CA LEU A 28 15.18 29.68 -32.53
C LEU A 28 14.93 29.46 -31.03
N HIS A 29 14.49 30.47 -30.29
CA HIS A 29 14.18 30.30 -28.88
C HIS A 29 13.08 29.26 -28.68
N HIS A 30 13.21 28.41 -27.66
CA HIS A 30 12.31 27.29 -27.42
C HIS A 30 10.82 27.68 -27.37
N CYS A 31 10.46 28.78 -26.69
CA CYS A 31 9.08 29.30 -26.70
C CYS A 31 8.49 29.60 -28.09
N LYS A 32 9.32 29.83 -29.12
CA LYS A 32 8.85 30.10 -30.49
C LYS A 32 8.57 28.83 -31.28
N THR A 33 9.35 27.78 -31.03
CA THR A 33 9.34 26.54 -31.82
C THR A 33 8.64 25.38 -31.12
N ALA A 34 8.60 25.38 -29.79
CA ALA A 34 8.00 24.32 -28.99
C ALA A 34 6.47 24.37 -29.02
N ASN A 35 5.87 23.19 -29.04
CA ASN A 35 4.43 23.02 -28.84
C ASN A 35 4.11 23.07 -27.34
N GLU A 36 2.85 23.38 -27.02
CA GLU A 36 2.33 23.24 -25.65
C GLU A 36 2.59 21.82 -25.14
N THR A 37 3.03 21.69 -23.89
CA THR A 37 3.31 20.39 -23.27
C THR A 37 2.06 19.53 -23.26
N SER A 38 2.23 18.22 -23.51
CA SER A 38 1.17 17.23 -23.40
C SER A 38 0.74 16.95 -21.96
N ASP A 39 1.51 17.40 -20.97
CA ASP A 39 1.28 17.11 -19.55
C ASP A 39 0.14 17.95 -18.96
N LEU A 40 -0.31 18.99 -19.66
CA LEU A 40 -1.43 19.83 -19.24
C LEU A 40 -2.78 19.17 -19.55
N ALA A 41 -3.69 19.26 -18.58
CA ALA A 41 -5.10 19.12 -18.89
C ALA A 41 -5.48 20.19 -19.89
N VAL A 42 -6.29 19.82 -20.86
CA VAL A 42 -6.89 20.80 -21.75
C VAL A 42 -8.39 20.80 -21.51
N PRO A 43 -8.93 21.32 -20.38
CA PRO A 43 -10.37 21.40 -20.23
C PRO A 43 -10.95 22.48 -21.17
N HIS A 44 -10.12 23.38 -21.70
CA HIS A 44 -10.57 24.64 -22.31
C HIS A 44 -9.86 25.06 -23.60
N CYS A 45 -9.12 24.16 -24.26
CA CYS A 45 -8.58 24.46 -25.59
C CYS A 45 -9.12 23.45 -26.61
N SER A 46 -9.68 23.98 -27.69
CA SER A 46 -10.12 23.22 -28.87
C SER A 46 -8.97 22.49 -29.58
N SER A 47 -7.72 22.91 -29.32
CA SER A 47 -6.47 22.26 -29.77
C SER A 47 -5.27 22.81 -28.98
N PRO A 48 -4.10 22.14 -28.98
CA PRO A 48 -2.84 22.67 -28.43
C PRO A 48 -2.42 24.03 -29.03
N THR A 49 -3.00 24.41 -30.17
CA THR A 49 -2.76 25.68 -30.85
C THR A 49 -3.77 26.79 -30.53
N ASP A 50 -4.87 26.51 -29.81
CA ASP A 50 -5.98 27.46 -29.58
C ASP A 50 -6.37 27.60 -28.09
N CYS A 51 -5.38 27.77 -27.22
CA CYS A 51 -5.60 28.13 -25.82
C CYS A 51 -5.79 29.64 -25.62
N ARG A 52 -7.02 30.14 -25.75
CA ARG A 52 -7.34 31.58 -25.59
C ARG A 52 -7.40 32.00 -24.12
N THR A 53 -6.80 33.15 -23.81
CA THR A 53 -6.55 33.68 -22.45
C THR A 53 -7.78 34.25 -21.73
N ALA A 54 -8.85 34.61 -22.45
CA ALA A 54 -9.95 35.39 -21.88
C ALA A 54 -10.78 34.65 -20.81
N ALA A 55 -10.87 33.31 -20.85
CA ALA A 55 -11.52 32.51 -19.80
C ALA A 55 -10.54 31.98 -18.74
N ALA A 56 -9.27 31.80 -19.09
CA ALA A 56 -8.25 31.21 -18.22
C ALA A 56 -7.68 32.22 -17.19
N MET A 57 -7.55 33.50 -17.52
CA MET A 57 -6.89 34.45 -16.61
C MET A 57 -7.79 35.05 -15.53
N VAL A 58 -9.12 35.05 -15.71
CA VAL A 58 -10.02 35.73 -14.75
C VAL A 58 -10.37 34.81 -13.58
N HIS A 59 -10.46 33.49 -13.80
CA HIS A 59 -10.73 32.49 -12.75
C HIS A 59 -10.17 31.07 -13.03
N GLY A 60 -9.48 30.84 -14.15
CA GLY A 60 -9.16 29.49 -14.64
C GLY A 60 -7.73 29.05 -14.35
N ASN A 61 -7.53 28.33 -13.25
CA ASN A 61 -6.29 27.59 -13.04
C ASN A 61 -6.07 26.63 -14.23
N ARG A 62 -4.92 26.74 -14.94
CA ARG A 62 -4.48 25.66 -15.83
C ARG A 62 -4.09 24.48 -14.95
N VAL A 63 -4.81 23.38 -15.09
CA VAL A 63 -4.59 22.16 -14.31
C VAL A 63 -3.72 21.23 -15.15
N PHE A 64 -2.71 20.61 -14.56
CA PHE A 64 -2.11 19.42 -15.16
C PHE A 64 -3.10 18.27 -14.90
N GLU A 65 -3.61 17.55 -15.91
CA GLU A 65 -4.47 16.36 -15.72
C GLU A 65 -3.85 15.10 -16.34
N GLY A 66 -2.70 15.23 -17.03
CA GLY A 66 -2.04 14.12 -17.71
C GLY A 66 -1.25 13.21 -16.78
N PHE A 67 -1.89 12.64 -15.76
CA PHE A 67 -1.21 11.75 -14.83
C PHE A 67 -1.58 10.29 -15.07
N SER A 68 -0.61 9.51 -15.55
CA SER A 68 -0.63 8.05 -15.42
C SER A 68 -0.38 7.65 -13.95
N PHE A 69 -0.78 6.44 -13.52
CA PHE A 69 -0.55 5.94 -12.15
C PHE A 69 0.88 6.21 -11.66
N THR A 70 1.86 6.06 -12.55
CA THR A 70 3.28 6.30 -12.31
C THR A 70 3.62 7.76 -11.97
N ASP A 71 2.94 8.74 -12.57
CA ASP A 71 3.17 10.18 -12.31
C ASP A 71 2.71 10.62 -10.91
N TRP A 72 1.83 9.87 -10.27
CA TRP A 72 1.31 10.17 -8.92
C TRP A 72 2.17 9.62 -7.78
N VAL A 73 2.96 8.59 -8.08
CA VAL A 73 3.54 7.73 -7.04
C VAL A 73 5.05 7.98 -6.89
N SER A 74 5.77 8.34 -7.96
CA SER A 74 7.23 8.52 -7.86
C SER A 74 7.84 9.39 -8.97
N TYR A 75 7.44 10.66 -9.09
CA TYR A 75 8.15 11.58 -10.00
C TYR A 75 9.17 12.45 -9.26
N SER A 76 10.31 11.91 -8.78
CA SER A 76 11.32 12.74 -8.08
C SER A 76 12.04 13.73 -9.01
N GLY A 77 12.00 13.49 -10.32
CA GLY A 77 12.48 14.44 -11.31
C GLY A 77 11.72 15.76 -11.17
N SER A 78 12.40 16.89 -11.02
CA SER A 78 11.76 18.17 -11.28
C SER A 78 11.56 18.28 -12.79
N LYS A 79 10.32 18.31 -13.26
CA LYS A 79 10.02 18.69 -14.65
C LYS A 79 9.99 20.21 -14.70
N ARG A 80 11.00 20.80 -15.33
CA ARG A 80 10.99 22.23 -15.58
C ARG A 80 10.09 22.54 -16.77
N TYR A 81 9.32 23.61 -16.66
CA TYR A 81 8.52 24.15 -17.74
C TYR A 81 8.84 25.62 -17.98
N ASP A 82 8.76 26.02 -19.22
CA ASP A 82 8.84 27.43 -19.60
C ASP A 82 7.42 27.99 -19.82
N VAL A 83 7.19 29.18 -19.28
CA VAL A 83 5.97 29.95 -19.52
C VAL A 83 6.21 30.88 -20.70
N CYS A 84 5.52 30.62 -21.79
CA CYS A 84 5.62 31.40 -23.01
C CYS A 84 4.38 32.28 -23.16
N TYR A 85 4.59 33.57 -23.40
CA TYR A 85 3.55 34.56 -23.62
C TYR A 85 3.65 35.11 -25.03
N CYS A 86 2.49 35.37 -25.63
CA CYS A 86 2.36 36.05 -26.89
C CYS A 86 1.42 37.25 -26.71
N ASP A 87 1.88 38.42 -27.14
CA ASP A 87 1.18 39.69 -27.00
C ASP A 87 0.32 40.08 -28.23
N GLY A 88 0.35 39.25 -29.28
CA GLY A 88 -0.55 39.31 -30.44
C GLY A 88 -0.02 38.54 -31.66
N HIS A 89 -0.88 38.26 -32.65
CA HIS A 89 -0.51 37.57 -33.89
C HIS A 89 0.19 36.23 -33.61
N CYS A 90 -0.36 35.43 -32.69
CA CYS A 90 0.30 34.24 -32.13
C CYS A 90 0.45 33.06 -33.10
N ALA A 91 -0.09 33.18 -34.32
CA ALA A 91 0.22 32.30 -35.43
C ALA A 91 1.68 32.44 -35.89
N SER A 92 2.33 33.58 -35.61
CA SER A 92 3.75 33.79 -35.88
C SER A 92 4.61 33.33 -34.70
N PRO A 93 5.54 32.38 -34.89
CA PRO A 93 6.54 32.00 -33.88
C PRO A 93 7.30 33.19 -33.30
N ALA A 94 7.51 34.26 -34.11
CA ALA A 94 8.30 35.42 -33.72
C ALA A 94 7.76 36.17 -32.48
N ASN A 95 6.45 36.09 -32.23
CA ASN A 95 5.77 36.84 -31.17
C ASN A 95 5.65 36.08 -29.84
N TRP A 96 6.26 34.89 -29.76
CA TRP A 96 6.29 34.12 -28.52
C TRP A 96 7.56 34.42 -27.73
N HIS A 97 7.38 34.79 -26.47
CA HIS A 97 8.46 35.17 -25.56
C HIS A 97 8.38 34.37 -24.28
N LYS A 98 9.53 33.91 -23.78
CA LYS A 98 9.62 33.36 -22.43
C LYS A 98 9.41 34.49 -21.43
N VAL A 99 8.43 34.34 -20.55
CA VAL A 99 8.09 35.29 -19.50
C VAL A 99 8.28 34.72 -18.10
N GLY A 100 8.53 33.42 -18.00
CA GLY A 100 8.81 32.75 -16.76
C GLY A 100 9.23 31.30 -16.97
N GLU A 101 9.60 30.67 -15.88
CA GLU A 101 9.83 29.24 -15.78
C GLU A 101 9.35 28.81 -14.40
N PHE A 102 8.93 27.55 -14.29
CA PHE A 102 8.66 26.94 -13.01
C PHE A 102 9.06 25.47 -13.07
N ASP A 103 9.46 24.95 -11.93
CA ASP A 103 9.67 23.53 -11.75
C ASP A 103 8.35 22.88 -11.31
N ARG A 104 8.10 21.66 -11.75
CA ARG A 104 7.11 20.75 -11.19
C ARG A 104 7.88 19.67 -10.47
N GLU A 105 7.81 19.68 -9.15
CA GLU A 105 8.34 18.63 -8.28
C GLU A 105 7.17 17.68 -7.92
N SER A 106 7.45 16.38 -7.78
CA SER A 106 6.49 15.52 -7.08
C SER A 106 6.52 15.78 -5.59
N LEU A 107 5.38 15.53 -4.95
CA LEU A 107 5.30 15.44 -3.52
C LEU A 107 5.74 14.05 -3.10
N GLN A 108 6.91 13.98 -2.49
CA GLN A 108 7.43 12.75 -1.92
C GLN A 108 7.25 12.76 -0.41
N LEU A 109 6.88 11.60 0.15
CA LEU A 109 6.84 11.44 1.59
C LEU A 109 8.24 11.59 2.19
N VAL A 110 8.30 12.23 3.35
CA VAL A 110 9.48 12.21 4.21
C VAL A 110 9.37 10.99 5.11
N ARG A 111 10.47 10.23 5.25
CA ARG A 111 10.49 9.00 6.06
C ARG A 111 10.16 9.27 7.51
N GLU A 112 10.81 10.27 8.10
CA GLU A 112 10.75 10.58 9.53
C GLU A 112 10.88 12.09 9.71
N LEU A 113 10.05 12.63 10.60
CA LEU A 113 10.12 14.01 11.05
C LEU A 113 10.28 13.99 12.58
N GLY A 114 11.53 14.19 13.04
CA GLY A 114 11.90 13.87 14.42
C GLY A 114 12.03 12.35 14.60
N SER A 115 11.17 11.76 15.44
CA SER A 115 11.15 10.30 15.71
C SER A 115 9.91 9.60 15.12
N LEU A 116 9.09 10.30 14.35
CA LEU A 116 7.81 9.79 13.83
C LEU A 116 7.83 9.79 12.30
N GLY A 117 7.48 8.64 11.71
CA GLY A 117 7.28 8.50 10.26
C GLY A 117 5.81 8.48 9.87
N PRO A 118 5.50 8.31 8.57
CA PRO A 118 4.13 8.14 8.08
C PRO A 118 3.40 6.96 8.73
N PRO A 119 2.07 7.04 8.89
CA PRO A 119 1.26 5.94 9.44
C PRO A 119 1.11 4.82 8.41
N MET A 120 2.19 4.05 8.22
CA MET A 120 2.30 2.99 7.21
C MET A 120 1.59 1.69 7.62
N ALA A 121 1.08 1.61 8.85
CA ALA A 121 0.36 0.46 9.35
C ALA A 121 -0.98 0.86 9.99
N ARG A 122 -1.95 -0.05 9.90
CA ARG A 122 -3.28 0.11 10.50
C ARG A 122 -3.16 0.40 12.00
N SER A 123 -3.84 1.47 12.42
CA SER A 123 -3.87 1.97 13.80
C SER A 123 -2.50 2.40 14.35
N GLN A 124 -1.47 2.54 13.51
CA GLN A 124 -0.18 3.11 13.92
C GLN A 124 -0.30 4.64 13.91
N PRO A 125 0.05 5.32 15.02
CA PRO A 125 0.16 6.77 15.03
C PRO A 125 1.40 7.20 14.23
N GLY A 126 1.25 8.17 13.34
CA GLY A 126 2.34 8.69 12.52
C GLY A 126 2.17 10.16 12.13
N LYS A 127 3.07 10.65 11.28
CA LYS A 127 3.03 12.01 10.70
C LYS A 127 3.13 11.95 9.19
N VAL A 128 2.28 12.72 8.53
CA VAL A 128 2.38 12.94 7.09
C VAL A 128 3.17 14.21 6.86
N ALA A 129 4.32 14.08 6.23
CA ALA A 129 5.14 15.19 5.80
C ALA A 129 5.60 14.96 4.36
N VAL A 130 5.66 16.03 3.58
CA VAL A 130 6.14 16.00 2.19
C VAL A 130 7.40 16.83 2.06
N PHE A 131 8.34 16.34 1.27
CA PHE A 131 9.58 17.07 1.03
C PHE A 131 9.32 18.28 0.14
N THR A 132 10.08 19.33 0.41
CA THR A 132 10.10 20.57 -0.37
C THR A 132 11.54 21.04 -0.49
N ARG A 133 11.96 21.38 -1.70
CA ARG A 133 13.32 21.84 -1.92
C ARG A 133 13.53 23.25 -1.37
N ALA A 134 14.26 23.35 -0.26
CA ALA A 134 14.49 24.58 0.49
C ALA A 134 15.35 25.64 -0.24
N ASP A 135 16.06 25.25 -1.31
CA ASP A 135 16.92 26.14 -2.11
C ASP A 135 16.16 26.93 -3.19
N SER A 136 14.88 26.62 -3.42
CA SER A 136 14.06 27.40 -4.34
C SER A 136 13.55 28.68 -3.66
N THR A 137 14.19 29.81 -3.97
CA THR A 137 13.54 31.13 -3.86
C THR A 137 12.39 31.27 -4.87
N ALA A 138 12.23 30.28 -5.76
CA ALA A 138 11.13 30.15 -6.68
C ALA A 138 9.87 29.70 -5.93
N ILE A 139 8.74 30.17 -6.41
CA ILE A 139 7.39 29.75 -6.01
C ILE A 139 7.38 28.21 -5.92
N LEU A 140 7.09 27.65 -4.74
CA LEU A 140 7.07 26.20 -4.58
C LEU A 140 6.05 25.63 -5.58
N PRO A 141 6.41 24.59 -6.36
CA PRO A 141 5.49 23.95 -7.27
C PRO A 141 4.26 23.52 -6.49
N LEU A 142 3.06 23.81 -7.01
CA LEU A 142 1.76 23.58 -6.37
C LEU A 142 1.31 24.60 -5.31
N GLY A 143 2.07 25.66 -5.00
CA GLY A 143 1.60 26.70 -4.07
C GLY A 143 1.70 26.32 -2.59
N LEU A 144 2.61 25.40 -2.26
CA LEU A 144 2.98 24.98 -0.91
C LEU A 144 3.73 26.07 -0.12
N HIS A 145 3.21 27.30 -0.09
CA HIS A 145 3.82 28.37 0.67
C HIS A 145 3.35 28.32 2.12
N ALA A 146 4.18 27.82 3.04
CA ALA A 146 3.91 27.98 4.48
C ALA A 146 4.19 29.42 4.98
N LYS A 147 4.79 30.29 4.14
CA LYS A 147 5.29 31.63 4.51
C LYS A 147 4.32 32.78 4.28
N ALA A 148 3.12 32.55 3.76
CA ALA A 148 2.13 33.61 3.63
C ALA A 148 1.23 33.60 4.87
N ASP A 149 1.21 34.70 5.64
CA ASP A 149 0.37 34.91 6.84
C ASP A 149 -1.16 34.78 6.58
N THR A 150 -1.56 34.47 5.36
CA THR A 150 -2.97 34.48 4.89
C THR A 150 -3.44 33.13 4.35
N TYR A 151 -2.55 32.26 3.86
CA TYR A 151 -2.94 30.98 3.25
C TYR A 151 -1.97 29.88 3.68
N HIS A 152 -2.52 28.82 4.25
CA HIS A 152 -1.75 27.65 4.65
C HIS A 152 -2.21 26.44 3.86
N PRO A 153 -1.29 25.64 3.31
CA PRO A 153 -1.67 24.39 2.69
C PRO A 153 -2.38 23.46 3.68
N ILE A 154 -3.39 22.72 3.24
CA ILE A 154 -3.99 21.63 4.02
C ILE A 154 -3.98 20.33 3.23
N ILE A 155 -4.01 19.20 3.93
CA ILE A 155 -4.20 17.88 3.33
C ILE A 155 -5.48 17.21 3.82
N GLY A 156 -5.92 16.25 3.04
CA GLY A 156 -6.91 15.25 3.39
C GLY A 156 -6.45 13.88 2.93
N ILE A 157 -6.88 12.81 3.58
CA ILE A 157 -6.52 11.43 3.22
C ILE A 157 -7.81 10.69 2.86
N LYS A 158 -7.77 9.91 1.77
CA LYS A 158 -8.90 9.07 1.34
C LYS A 158 -8.43 7.66 1.03
N SER A 159 -9.24 6.66 1.38
CA SER A 159 -9.06 5.28 0.94
C SER A 159 -9.24 5.18 -0.57
N ASP A 160 -8.31 4.50 -1.26
CA ASP A 160 -8.28 4.31 -2.72
C ASP A 160 -8.18 2.80 -3.07
N PRO A 161 -9.09 1.94 -2.59
CA PRO A 161 -8.95 0.49 -2.67
C PRO A 161 -8.83 -0.05 -4.10
N ALA A 162 -9.32 0.69 -5.09
CA ALA A 162 -9.27 0.35 -6.50
C ALA A 162 -8.11 1.02 -7.26
N TYR A 163 -7.22 1.76 -6.57
CA TYR A 163 -6.14 2.53 -7.18
C TYR A 163 -6.61 3.47 -8.32
N SER A 164 -7.81 4.03 -8.19
CA SER A 164 -8.51 4.76 -9.24
C SER A 164 -8.80 6.22 -8.91
N LEU A 165 -8.67 6.64 -7.64
CA LEU A 165 -9.04 8.00 -7.24
C LEU A 165 -8.09 9.05 -7.81
N GLY A 166 -8.62 10.01 -8.57
CA GLY A 166 -7.85 11.09 -9.21
C GLY A 166 -8.07 12.47 -8.56
N HIS A 167 -7.66 13.53 -9.27
CA HIS A 167 -7.83 14.92 -8.80
C HIS A 167 -9.31 15.27 -8.55
N ALA A 168 -10.22 14.81 -9.41
CA ALA A 168 -11.65 15.10 -9.30
C ALA A 168 -12.25 14.49 -8.02
N ASP A 169 -11.76 13.32 -7.60
CA ASP A 169 -12.24 12.65 -6.40
C ASP A 169 -11.80 13.38 -5.12
N CYS A 170 -10.65 14.06 -5.16
CA CYS A 170 -10.22 14.92 -4.05
C CYS A 170 -11.12 16.14 -3.83
N GLN A 171 -11.96 16.52 -4.80
CA GLN A 171 -12.85 17.69 -4.71
C GLN A 171 -14.16 17.42 -3.96
N ARG A 172 -14.55 16.16 -3.74
CA ARG A 172 -15.87 15.75 -3.20
C ARG A 172 -15.78 15.24 -1.74
N ASP A 173 -16.45 15.87 -0.77
CA ASP A 173 -16.88 15.33 0.55
C ASP A 173 -15.83 14.56 1.44
N PRO A 174 -16.12 14.25 2.73
CA PRO A 174 -15.12 14.37 3.81
C PRO A 174 -14.01 13.31 3.81
N PHE A 175 -12.86 13.70 4.35
CA PHE A 175 -11.63 12.90 4.46
C PHE A 175 -11.66 11.91 5.64
N GLU A 176 -10.94 10.79 5.52
CA GLU A 176 -10.88 9.71 6.53
C GLU A 176 -9.79 9.96 7.60
N ILE A 177 -9.73 11.14 8.20
CA ILE A 177 -8.73 11.39 9.24
C ILE A 177 -9.32 11.11 10.62
N GLY A 178 -9.07 9.89 11.13
CA GLY A 178 -9.34 9.52 12.51
C GLY A 178 -8.31 10.13 13.47
N GLY A 179 -8.78 10.60 14.63
CA GLY A 179 -7.93 11.17 15.70
C GLY A 179 -7.91 12.70 15.81
N ILE A 180 -8.59 13.41 14.89
CA ILE A 180 -8.77 14.87 14.94
C ILE A 180 -10.28 15.15 14.82
N SER A 181 -10.91 15.78 15.82
CA SER A 181 -12.34 16.11 15.81
C SER A 181 -12.68 17.01 14.62
N GLN A 182 -13.80 16.73 13.91
CA GLN A 182 -14.28 17.50 12.75
C GLN A 182 -14.33 19.01 13.01
N GLU A 183 -14.56 19.43 14.26
CA GLU A 183 -14.69 20.85 14.66
C GLU A 183 -13.33 21.59 14.79
N ASP A 184 -12.18 20.90 14.84
CA ASP A 184 -10.82 21.50 14.92
C ASP A 184 -9.93 21.20 13.69
N THR A 185 -10.46 20.47 12.71
CA THR A 185 -9.72 19.85 11.58
C THR A 185 -8.83 20.81 10.79
N PHE A 186 -9.34 21.97 10.36
CA PHE A 186 -8.59 22.84 9.45
C PHE A 186 -7.41 23.56 10.09
N ALA A 187 -7.38 23.74 11.41
CA ALA A 187 -6.21 24.28 12.09
C ALA A 187 -5.11 23.23 12.17
N LEU A 188 -5.48 21.96 12.44
CA LEU A 188 -4.56 20.86 12.69
C LEU A 188 -4.06 20.16 11.42
N HIS A 189 -4.75 20.26 10.28
CA HIS A 189 -4.28 19.73 8.99
C HIS A 189 -3.38 20.70 8.21
N ARG A 190 -3.02 21.84 8.80
CA ARG A 190 -2.17 22.84 8.15
C ARG A 190 -0.74 22.36 8.02
N GLY A 191 -0.21 22.52 6.82
CA GLY A 191 1.19 22.35 6.51
C GLY A 191 2.01 23.50 7.09
N VAL A 192 3.02 23.16 7.89
CA VAL A 192 4.03 24.09 8.38
C VAL A 192 5.38 23.68 7.79
N GLN A 193 6.12 24.64 7.27
CA GLN A 193 7.48 24.41 6.78
C GLN A 193 8.40 24.13 7.96
N LEU A 194 9.06 22.97 7.91
CA LEU A 194 10.10 22.55 8.82
C LEU A 194 11.33 22.18 7.99
N SER A 195 12.33 23.06 7.95
CA SER A 195 13.53 22.88 7.12
C SER A 195 13.16 22.69 5.63
N ASP A 196 13.29 21.45 5.14
CA ASP A 196 13.11 20.94 3.79
C ASP A 196 11.84 20.07 3.67
N ALA A 197 10.94 20.14 4.64
CA ALA A 197 9.67 19.43 4.62
C ALA A 197 8.51 20.34 4.99
N ILE A 198 7.31 19.98 4.54
CA ILE A 198 6.05 20.51 5.05
C ILE A 198 5.36 19.41 5.84
N ALA A 199 5.19 19.65 7.14
CA ALA A 199 4.51 18.75 8.06
C ALA A 199 3.06 19.17 8.26
N PHE A 200 2.13 18.22 8.11
CA PHE A 200 0.69 18.48 8.16
C PHE A 200 0.10 18.14 9.53
N ASP A 201 0.41 18.98 10.50
CA ASP A 201 0.03 18.84 11.92
C ASP A 201 0.01 20.20 12.66
N ALA A 202 -0.04 21.31 11.91
CA ALA A 202 0.19 22.68 12.38
C ALA A 202 1.60 22.93 12.97
N GLY A 203 2.59 22.10 12.65
CA GLY A 203 3.94 22.17 13.20
C GLY A 203 4.04 21.66 14.64
N VAL A 204 2.98 21.03 15.16
CA VAL A 204 2.93 20.50 16.53
C VAL A 204 3.45 19.07 16.53
N THR A 205 4.69 18.90 16.96
CA THR A 205 5.38 17.60 16.95
C THR A 205 4.67 16.50 17.77
N ALA A 206 3.81 16.83 18.73
CA ALA A 206 3.02 15.87 19.50
C ALA A 206 1.79 15.31 18.75
N ASN A 207 1.28 16.00 17.73
CA ASN A 207 0.09 15.56 17.00
C ASN A 207 0.41 14.39 16.07
N THR A 208 -0.46 13.40 16.02
CA THR A 208 -0.30 12.24 15.14
C THR A 208 -1.59 11.95 14.37
N VAL A 209 -1.44 11.37 13.20
CA VAL A 209 -2.53 10.85 12.37
C VAL A 209 -2.54 9.34 12.50
N THR A 210 -3.73 8.76 12.67
CA THR A 210 -3.91 7.30 12.75
C THR A 210 -4.93 6.86 11.71
N LEU A 211 -4.55 5.87 10.89
CA LEU A 211 -5.42 5.32 9.85
C LEU A 211 -5.92 3.93 10.26
N HIS A 212 -7.24 3.76 10.35
CA HIS A 212 -7.85 2.52 10.86
C HIS A 212 -8.22 1.52 9.78
N THR A 213 -8.24 1.95 8.52
CA THR A 213 -8.53 1.12 7.35
C THR A 213 -7.22 0.82 6.63
N PRO A 214 -6.83 -0.45 6.49
CA PRO A 214 -5.69 -0.82 5.66
C PRO A 214 -6.06 -0.71 4.18
N GLY A 215 -5.06 -0.50 3.34
CA GLY A 215 -5.24 -0.36 1.90
C GLY A 215 -4.45 0.81 1.31
N PRO A 216 -4.43 0.90 -0.02
CA PRO A 216 -3.97 2.11 -0.70
C PRO A 216 -4.78 3.32 -0.26
N VAL A 217 -4.07 4.41 0.01
CA VAL A 217 -4.67 5.72 0.30
C VAL A 217 -4.08 6.77 -0.63
N VAL A 218 -4.90 7.77 -0.94
CA VAL A 218 -4.49 8.97 -1.65
C VAL A 218 -4.49 10.16 -0.69
N VAL A 219 -3.39 10.90 -0.70
CA VAL A 219 -3.31 12.19 -0.01
C VAL A 219 -3.81 13.24 -0.98
N CYS A 220 -4.92 13.86 -0.64
CA CYS A 220 -5.44 15.06 -1.27
C CYS A 220 -4.80 16.30 -0.64
N TYR A 221 -4.56 17.31 -1.44
CA TYR A 221 -3.87 18.54 -1.08
C TYR A 221 -4.65 19.74 -1.59
N CYS A 222 -4.79 20.77 -0.75
CA CYS A 222 -5.31 22.07 -1.14
C CYS A 222 -4.29 23.17 -0.80
N PRO A 223 -3.77 23.89 -1.81
CA PRO A 223 -2.80 24.95 -1.60
C PRO A 223 -3.37 26.24 -1.03
N LEU A 224 -4.64 26.50 -1.29
CA LEU A 224 -5.31 27.75 -0.96
C LEU A 224 -6.39 27.47 0.07
N ALA A 225 -5.98 27.32 1.33
CA ALA A 225 -6.89 27.17 2.45
C ALA A 225 -6.77 28.32 3.45
N ASP A 226 -7.90 28.64 4.07
CA ASP A 226 -8.05 29.65 5.12
C ASP A 226 -8.49 28.98 6.45
N SER A 227 -9.07 29.75 7.39
CA SER A 227 -9.54 29.20 8.68
C SER A 227 -10.77 28.30 8.55
N GLN A 228 -11.49 28.34 7.43
CA GLN A 228 -12.69 27.54 7.16
C GLN A 228 -12.40 26.34 6.25
N GLY A 229 -11.14 26.15 5.85
CA GLY A 229 -10.70 25.03 5.01
C GLY A 229 -10.27 25.47 3.62
N CYS A 230 -10.40 24.56 2.65
CA CYS A 230 -10.03 24.86 1.27
C CYS A 230 -10.97 25.93 0.70
N ARG A 231 -10.41 27.02 0.17
CA ARG A 231 -11.18 28.18 -0.29
C ARG A 231 -12.18 27.85 -1.39
N ASP A 232 -11.82 26.89 -2.24
CA ASP A 232 -12.65 26.38 -3.32
C ASP A 232 -12.38 24.87 -3.48
N GLY A 233 -13.44 24.06 -3.58
CA GLY A 233 -13.31 22.62 -3.78
C GLY A 233 -12.48 22.26 -5.02
N SER A 234 -12.50 23.12 -6.05
CA SER A 234 -11.72 22.99 -7.27
C SER A 234 -10.22 23.21 -7.08
N PHE A 235 -9.72 23.54 -5.89
CA PHE A 235 -8.28 23.58 -5.58
C PHE A 235 -7.74 22.26 -5.03
N TRP A 236 -8.61 21.32 -4.64
CA TRP A 236 -8.17 20.02 -4.19
C TRP A 236 -7.53 19.20 -5.32
N ARG A 237 -6.36 18.66 -5.05
CA ARG A 237 -5.61 17.80 -5.98
C ARG A 237 -5.13 16.57 -5.21
N ALA A 238 -5.21 15.38 -5.78
CA ALA A 238 -4.38 14.29 -5.27
C ALA A 238 -2.88 14.69 -5.41
N ALA A 239 -2.10 14.32 -4.40
CA ALA A 239 -0.72 14.75 -4.22
C ALA A 239 0.24 13.56 -4.28
N LEU A 240 -0.07 12.50 -3.53
CA LEU A 240 0.72 11.27 -3.47
C LEU A 240 -0.18 10.10 -3.04
N ARG A 241 0.32 8.87 -3.23
CA ARG A 241 -0.28 7.65 -2.71
C ARG A 241 0.72 6.88 -1.85
N PHE A 242 0.20 6.17 -0.86
CA PHE A 242 0.93 5.15 -0.11
C PHE A 242 -0.04 4.08 0.38
N THR A 243 0.47 2.97 0.88
CA THR A 243 -0.36 1.87 1.37
C THR A 243 -0.28 1.76 2.88
N VAL A 244 -1.45 1.74 3.53
CA VAL A 244 -1.57 1.41 4.95
C VAL A 244 -1.62 -0.11 5.07
N SER A 245 -0.60 -0.69 5.66
CA SER A 245 -0.45 -2.13 5.78
C SER A 245 -1.23 -2.69 6.97
N GLY A 246 -1.82 -3.87 6.82
CA GLY A 246 -2.48 -4.60 7.88
C GLY A 246 -3.67 -5.43 7.39
N PRO A 247 -4.21 -6.28 8.28
CA PRO A 247 -5.35 -7.13 7.97
C PRO A 247 -6.66 -6.34 7.88
N THR A 248 -7.51 -6.74 6.94
CA THR A 248 -8.84 -6.15 6.73
C THR A 248 -9.87 -6.76 7.67
N GLY A 249 -10.80 -5.91 8.14
CA GLY A 249 -11.88 -6.32 9.04
C GLY A 249 -11.42 -6.62 10.47
N VAL A 250 -12.39 -6.97 11.31
CA VAL A 250 -12.18 -7.57 12.63
C VAL A 250 -12.89 -8.91 12.58
N LYS A 251 -12.15 -10.01 12.75
CA LYS A 251 -12.70 -11.38 12.65
C LYS A 251 -12.98 -11.95 14.03
N GLU A 252 -14.01 -12.77 14.16
CA GLU A 252 -14.20 -13.65 15.32
C GLU A 252 -13.77 -15.05 14.95
N PHE A 253 -12.84 -15.61 15.71
CA PHE A 253 -12.34 -16.96 15.54
C PHE A 253 -12.81 -17.81 16.72
N ILE A 254 -13.52 -18.90 16.43
CA ILE A 254 -13.98 -19.85 17.43
C ILE A 254 -13.44 -21.22 17.05
N PHE A 255 -12.61 -21.78 17.91
CA PHE A 255 -11.96 -23.07 17.71
C PHE A 255 -12.23 -24.01 18.88
N SER A 256 -12.06 -25.31 18.66
CA SER A 256 -12.02 -26.27 19.76
C SER A 256 -10.66 -26.23 20.44
N ALA A 257 -10.65 -26.22 21.78
CA ALA A 257 -9.46 -26.50 22.56
C ALA A 257 -8.92 -27.90 22.22
N HIS A 258 -7.62 -28.11 22.41
CA HIS A 258 -6.88 -29.33 22.09
C HIS A 258 -6.80 -29.68 20.60
N VAL A 259 -7.27 -28.81 19.71
CA VAL A 259 -7.13 -28.94 18.26
C VAL A 259 -6.14 -27.90 17.76
N PRO A 260 -5.02 -28.29 17.13
CA PRO A 260 -4.14 -27.36 16.44
C PRO A 260 -4.87 -26.64 15.32
N VAL A 261 -4.67 -25.32 15.23
CA VAL A 261 -5.30 -24.47 14.22
C VAL A 261 -4.30 -23.48 13.64
N ARG A 262 -4.54 -23.08 12.40
CA ARG A 262 -3.80 -22.04 11.69
C ARG A 262 -4.66 -20.79 11.54
N PHE A 263 -4.04 -19.62 11.65
CA PHE A 263 -4.72 -18.36 11.32
C PHE A 263 -4.41 -17.98 9.88
N GLU A 264 -5.46 -17.67 9.12
CA GLU A 264 -5.35 -17.10 7.78
C GLU A 264 -5.89 -15.66 7.79
N LEU A 265 -5.07 -14.74 7.29
CA LEU A 265 -5.34 -13.31 7.25
C LEU A 265 -5.46 -12.86 5.81
N GLU A 266 -6.34 -11.88 5.63
CA GLU A 266 -6.52 -11.12 4.40
C GLU A 266 -6.25 -9.66 4.73
N GLY A 267 -5.66 -8.92 3.80
CA GLY A 267 -5.28 -7.55 4.07
C GLY A 267 -4.56 -6.88 2.92
N HIS A 268 -3.88 -5.79 3.24
CA HIS A 268 -2.99 -5.08 2.33
C HIS A 268 -1.62 -4.95 2.98
N GLY A 269 -0.54 -5.08 2.21
CA GLY A 269 0.82 -4.95 2.74
C GLY A 269 1.15 -5.97 3.84
N LEU A 270 0.49 -7.14 3.82
CA LEU A 270 0.87 -8.25 4.69
C LEU A 270 2.28 -8.70 4.29
N SER A 271 3.17 -8.94 5.24
CA SER A 271 4.55 -9.36 4.93
C SER A 271 4.91 -10.65 5.66
N SER A 272 5.56 -11.58 4.95
CA SER A 272 6.10 -12.82 5.49
C SER A 272 7.34 -12.61 6.37
N ALA A 273 8.01 -11.46 6.21
CA ALA A 273 9.18 -11.10 7.00
C ALA A 273 9.14 -9.60 7.31
N PRO A 274 9.01 -9.17 8.58
CA PRO A 274 8.79 -9.96 9.78
C PRO A 274 7.36 -9.70 10.32
N GLY A 275 6.33 -10.13 9.59
CA GLY A 275 4.95 -10.05 10.05
C GLY A 275 4.70 -11.07 11.16
N TYR A 276 4.16 -10.61 12.29
CA TYR A 276 3.83 -11.47 13.43
C TYR A 276 2.41 -11.27 13.91
N LEU A 277 1.85 -12.35 14.44
CA LEU A 277 0.68 -12.32 15.29
C LEU A 277 1.05 -12.51 16.76
N ARG A 278 0.24 -11.95 17.65
CA ARG A 278 0.30 -12.22 19.09
C ARG A 278 -1.10 -12.33 19.64
N LEU A 279 -1.34 -13.35 20.45
CA LEU A 279 -2.55 -13.50 21.23
C LEU A 279 -2.32 -12.93 22.62
N VAL A 280 -3.18 -12.00 23.03
CA VAL A 280 -3.10 -11.31 24.31
C VAL A 280 -4.40 -11.44 25.08
N GLN A 281 -4.34 -11.17 26.39
CA GLN A 281 -5.52 -11.25 27.25
C GLN A 281 -6.63 -10.29 26.79
N PRO A 282 -7.92 -10.60 27.05
CA PRO A 282 -9.06 -9.79 26.58
C PRO A 282 -9.01 -8.31 27.01
N ALA A 283 -8.44 -8.02 28.18
CA ALA A 283 -8.34 -6.67 28.73
C ALA A 283 -7.17 -5.87 28.16
N GLU A 284 -6.14 -6.51 27.59
CA GLU A 284 -4.97 -5.83 27.03
C GLU A 284 -5.30 -5.24 25.66
N ASN A 285 -4.66 -4.12 25.27
CA ASN A 285 -4.77 -3.56 23.93
C ASN A 285 -3.50 -3.87 23.14
N CYS A 286 -3.63 -4.01 21.81
CA CYS A 286 -2.48 -4.30 20.97
C CYS A 286 -1.38 -3.23 21.09
N SER A 287 -1.76 -1.97 21.32
CA SER A 287 -0.84 -0.84 21.49
C SER A 287 -0.29 -0.66 22.92
N SER A 288 -0.61 -1.55 23.87
CA SER A 288 -0.08 -1.49 25.24
C SER A 288 1.46 -1.61 25.24
N ASN A 289 2.11 -1.03 26.26
CA ASN A 289 3.57 -1.07 26.46
C ASN A 289 4.34 -0.65 25.19
N ASP A 290 4.01 0.53 24.65
CA ASP A 290 4.64 1.09 23.45
C ASP A 290 4.57 0.17 22.21
N GLY A 291 3.41 -0.49 22.02
CA GLY A 291 3.21 -1.43 20.91
C GLY A 291 3.78 -2.81 21.18
N ASN A 292 4.20 -3.13 22.41
CA ASN A 292 4.67 -4.46 22.78
C ASN A 292 3.82 -5.08 23.90
N PRO A 293 2.57 -5.49 23.61
CA PRO A 293 1.66 -6.02 24.61
C PRO A 293 2.18 -7.35 25.15
N ASN A 294 2.35 -7.46 26.47
CA ASN A 294 3.19 -8.48 27.08
C ASN A 294 2.43 -9.46 27.99
N THR A 295 1.09 -9.44 27.99
CA THR A 295 0.30 -10.42 28.71
C THR A 295 0.01 -11.63 27.83
N GLY A 296 0.85 -12.65 27.97
CA GLY A 296 0.67 -13.94 27.30
C GLY A 296 -0.52 -14.75 27.83
N LEU A 297 -0.88 -15.80 27.08
CA LEU A 297 -1.89 -16.78 27.46
C LEU A 297 -1.17 -18.09 27.80
N GLY A 298 -0.94 -18.37 29.10
CA GLY A 298 -0.11 -19.51 29.54
C GLY A 298 -0.66 -20.91 29.19
N ASN A 299 -1.89 -21.00 28.69
CA ASN A 299 -2.49 -22.23 28.18
C ASN A 299 -2.31 -22.43 26.65
N LEU A 300 -1.73 -21.45 25.96
CA LEU A 300 -1.46 -21.49 24.53
C LEU A 300 -0.12 -22.19 24.24
N HIS A 301 -0.08 -22.95 23.15
CA HIS A 301 1.13 -23.57 22.63
C HIS A 301 1.27 -23.26 21.12
N ILE A 302 2.51 -23.10 20.66
CA ILE A 302 2.87 -22.82 19.26
C ILE A 302 3.80 -23.90 18.71
N GLY A 303 3.87 -24.04 17.38
CA GLY A 303 4.73 -25.04 16.71
C GLY A 303 4.13 -26.45 16.68
N CYS A 304 2.82 -26.58 16.86
CA CYS A 304 2.16 -27.88 16.90
C CYS A 304 1.95 -28.51 15.50
N PRO A 305 1.78 -29.85 15.40
CA PRO A 305 1.86 -30.85 16.48
C PRO A 305 3.30 -31.30 16.80
N ASP A 306 4.26 -31.09 15.90
CA ASP A 306 5.59 -31.71 15.97
C ASP A 306 6.54 -31.02 16.97
N HIS A 307 6.37 -29.71 17.21
CA HIS A 307 7.23 -28.87 18.04
C HIS A 307 6.43 -27.98 19.01
N CYS A 308 5.31 -28.50 19.55
CA CYS A 308 4.47 -27.77 20.50
C CYS A 308 5.27 -27.25 21.71
N SER A 309 5.40 -25.94 21.81
CA SER A 309 6.02 -25.25 22.94
C SER A 309 5.02 -24.31 23.61
N GLY A 310 4.98 -24.35 24.95
CA GLY A 310 4.10 -23.50 25.73
C GLY A 310 4.52 -22.03 25.66
N VAL A 311 3.54 -21.15 25.48
CA VAL A 311 3.73 -19.70 25.51
C VAL A 311 3.92 -19.25 26.96
N THR A 312 4.95 -18.43 27.22
CA THR A 312 5.15 -17.87 28.56
C THR A 312 4.28 -16.64 28.78
N ASP A 313 3.81 -16.46 30.02
CA ASP A 313 3.09 -15.28 30.49
C ASP A 313 4.02 -14.21 31.11
N VAL A 314 5.34 -14.42 31.00
CA VAL A 314 6.37 -13.52 31.54
C VAL A 314 6.78 -12.50 30.47
N GLY A 315 6.61 -11.21 30.78
CA GLY A 315 7.08 -10.13 29.91
C GLY A 315 8.59 -10.22 29.62
N GLY A 316 8.96 -10.00 28.36
CA GLY A 316 10.30 -10.24 27.81
C GLY A 316 10.52 -11.62 27.20
N SER A 317 9.53 -12.51 27.22
CA SER A 317 9.52 -13.82 26.54
C SER A 317 8.25 -14.03 25.73
N GLU A 318 7.72 -12.94 25.15
CA GLU A 318 6.45 -12.94 24.44
C GLU A 318 6.51 -13.86 23.21
N SER A 319 5.50 -14.72 23.07
CA SER A 319 5.40 -15.61 21.91
C SER A 319 4.80 -14.88 20.72
N ASN A 320 5.63 -14.74 19.69
CA ASN A 320 5.25 -14.17 18.41
C ASN A 320 5.01 -15.32 17.44
N ILE A 321 3.85 -15.31 16.80
CA ILE A 321 3.50 -16.33 15.82
C ILE A 321 3.88 -15.76 14.44
N PRO A 322 4.94 -16.28 13.78
CA PRO A 322 5.37 -15.79 12.49
C PRO A 322 4.32 -16.04 11.42
N LEU A 323 4.18 -15.08 10.50
CA LEU A 323 3.36 -15.23 9.31
C LEU A 323 4.21 -15.69 8.11
N GLN A 324 3.59 -16.48 7.24
CA GLN A 324 4.07 -16.81 5.91
C GLN A 324 3.04 -16.31 4.90
N GLY A 325 3.46 -15.39 4.05
CA GLY A 325 2.74 -15.01 2.84
C GLY A 325 3.13 -15.93 1.69
N ARG A 326 2.39 -15.84 0.60
CA ARG A 326 2.78 -16.51 -0.63
C ARG A 326 3.91 -15.73 -1.30
N ASP A 327 4.94 -16.43 -1.78
CA ASP A 327 6.06 -15.84 -2.50
C ASP A 327 6.61 -16.83 -3.54
N ALA A 328 7.70 -16.45 -4.21
CA ALA A 328 8.31 -17.25 -5.26
C ALA A 328 8.76 -18.66 -4.84
N GLU A 329 9.00 -18.91 -3.55
CA GLU A 329 9.44 -20.21 -3.03
C GLU A 329 8.35 -20.93 -2.22
N HIS A 330 7.28 -20.23 -1.85
CA HIS A 330 6.20 -20.74 -1.01
C HIS A 330 4.86 -20.72 -1.75
N VAL A 331 4.75 -21.45 -2.87
CA VAL A 331 3.50 -21.66 -3.59
C VAL A 331 2.96 -23.06 -3.32
N ARG A 332 1.64 -23.18 -3.04
CA ARG A 332 0.97 -24.47 -2.80
C ARG A 332 1.73 -25.39 -1.82
N CYS A 333 2.13 -24.83 -0.69
CA CYS A 333 2.75 -25.62 0.36
C CYS A 333 1.78 -26.63 0.97
N ASP A 334 2.33 -27.70 1.56
CA ASP A 334 1.58 -28.62 2.39
C ASP A 334 1.16 -28.00 3.74
N GLU A 335 0.44 -28.77 4.55
CA GLU A 335 -0.11 -28.34 5.85
C GLU A 335 0.97 -27.79 6.80
N ASN A 336 2.21 -28.30 6.70
CA ASN A 336 3.35 -27.91 7.52
C ASN A 336 4.14 -26.71 6.96
N ASN A 337 3.83 -26.23 5.76
CA ASN A 337 4.63 -25.25 5.00
C ASN A 337 6.06 -25.71 4.66
N ASP A 338 6.33 -27.01 4.65
CA ASP A 338 7.66 -27.57 4.40
C ASP A 338 7.86 -27.97 2.93
N ASN A 339 6.80 -28.48 2.29
CA ASN A 339 6.85 -28.94 0.90
C ASN A 339 6.13 -27.96 -0.02
N CYS A 340 6.83 -26.88 -0.40
CA CYS A 340 6.31 -25.85 -1.29
C CYS A 340 6.80 -26.03 -2.73
N GLU A 341 5.96 -25.61 -3.69
CA GLU A 341 6.38 -25.40 -5.07
C GLU A 341 7.03 -24.01 -5.22
N SER A 342 8.05 -23.92 -6.08
CA SER A 342 8.68 -22.64 -6.43
C SER A 342 8.21 -22.15 -7.80
N VAL A 343 7.72 -20.91 -7.84
CA VAL A 343 7.22 -20.25 -9.05
C VAL A 343 7.94 -18.90 -9.19
N TYR A 344 8.81 -18.77 -10.18
CA TYR A 344 9.62 -17.57 -10.40
C TYR A 344 9.12 -16.78 -11.61
N ILE A 345 9.39 -15.48 -11.62
CA ILE A 345 9.18 -14.61 -12.77
C ILE A 345 10.22 -14.94 -13.85
N THR A 346 9.76 -15.01 -15.09
CA THR A 346 10.58 -15.28 -16.28
C THR A 346 10.70 -14.08 -17.20
N SER A 347 9.68 -13.21 -17.24
CA SER A 347 9.74 -11.94 -17.97
C SER A 347 8.85 -10.88 -17.32
N VAL A 348 9.28 -9.62 -17.47
CA VAL A 348 8.50 -8.43 -17.13
C VAL A 348 8.55 -7.51 -18.34
N THR A 349 7.41 -7.12 -18.90
CA THR A 349 7.35 -6.39 -20.17
C THR A 349 6.31 -5.29 -20.13
N VAL A 350 6.71 -4.06 -20.42
CA VAL A 350 5.78 -2.93 -20.55
C VAL A 350 4.97 -3.11 -21.83
N ILE A 351 3.65 -3.29 -21.69
CA ILE A 351 2.76 -3.59 -22.83
C ILE A 351 1.91 -2.39 -23.26
N SER A 352 1.73 -1.39 -22.39
CA SER A 352 0.96 -0.19 -22.71
C SER A 352 1.37 1.02 -21.87
N ALA A 353 0.69 2.15 -22.10
CA ALA A 353 0.82 3.36 -21.30
C ALA A 353 0.39 3.21 -19.83
N SER A 354 -0.31 2.12 -19.49
CA SER A 354 -0.89 1.92 -18.16
C SER A 354 -0.69 0.50 -17.62
N ALA A 355 0.01 -0.38 -18.34
CA ALA A 355 0.15 -1.77 -17.94
C ALA A 355 1.51 -2.38 -18.27
N THR A 356 1.95 -3.25 -17.38
CA THR A 356 3.12 -4.10 -17.50
C THR A 356 2.70 -5.54 -17.27
N GLU A 357 3.12 -6.43 -18.15
CA GLU A 357 2.91 -7.87 -18.06
C GLU A 357 4.03 -8.50 -17.22
N VAL A 358 3.65 -9.40 -16.32
CA VAL A 358 4.56 -10.22 -15.51
C VAL A 358 4.23 -11.69 -15.77
N LYS A 359 5.22 -12.43 -16.26
CA LYS A 359 5.08 -13.84 -16.61
C LYS A 359 5.89 -14.73 -15.69
N PHE A 360 5.27 -15.80 -15.22
CA PHE A 360 5.85 -16.79 -14.32
C PHE A 360 6.21 -18.09 -15.06
N ASN A 361 7.10 -18.89 -14.49
CA ASN A 361 7.43 -20.23 -14.99
C ASN A 361 6.33 -21.28 -14.70
N GLY A 362 5.28 -20.91 -13.95
CA GLY A 362 4.14 -21.73 -13.57
C GLY A 362 3.02 -20.87 -12.96
N ASN A 363 1.91 -21.47 -12.57
CA ASN A 363 0.80 -20.74 -11.96
C ASN A 363 1.17 -20.28 -10.52
N PRO A 364 1.23 -18.96 -10.23
CA PRO A 364 1.54 -18.43 -8.89
C PRO A 364 0.37 -18.52 -7.91
N GLY A 365 -0.81 -18.97 -8.35
CA GLY A 365 -2.04 -19.11 -7.56
C GLY A 365 -2.72 -17.79 -7.22
N LEU A 366 -2.28 -16.67 -7.81
CA LEU A 366 -2.81 -15.33 -7.57
C LEU A 366 -4.25 -15.18 -8.09
N ASN A 367 -5.02 -14.31 -7.45
CA ASN A 367 -6.36 -13.91 -7.87
C ASN A 367 -6.38 -12.46 -8.37
N ASP A 368 -7.43 -12.08 -9.11
CA ASP A 368 -7.67 -10.68 -9.46
C ASP A 368 -7.74 -9.80 -8.22
N GLY A 369 -6.97 -8.71 -8.23
CA GLY A 369 -6.86 -7.77 -7.10
C GLY A 369 -5.83 -8.16 -6.04
N ASP A 370 -5.18 -9.33 -6.14
CA ASP A 370 -4.04 -9.64 -5.27
C ASP A 370 -2.92 -8.61 -5.46
N ILE A 371 -2.26 -8.23 -4.38
CA ILE A 371 -1.21 -7.22 -4.41
C ILE A 371 0.13 -7.92 -4.32
N ILE A 372 1.02 -7.63 -5.28
CA ILE A 372 2.38 -8.17 -5.30
C ILE A 372 3.44 -7.08 -5.25
N SER A 373 4.63 -7.45 -4.81
CA SER A 373 5.87 -6.72 -5.08
C SER A 373 6.85 -7.63 -5.82
N LEU A 374 7.77 -7.01 -6.57
CA LEU A 374 8.80 -7.73 -7.31
C LEU A 374 10.15 -7.58 -6.60
N GLY A 375 10.84 -8.70 -6.42
CA GLY A 375 12.03 -8.81 -5.60
C GLY A 375 13.33 -8.88 -6.39
N ASP A 376 14.23 -9.73 -5.91
CA ASP A 376 15.55 -9.98 -6.49
C ASP A 376 15.46 -10.61 -7.88
N ASN A 377 16.60 -10.69 -8.57
CA ASN A 377 16.73 -11.24 -9.92
C ASN A 377 15.94 -10.47 -11.00
N ILE A 378 15.49 -9.26 -10.69
CA ILE A 378 14.88 -8.31 -11.61
C ILE A 378 15.69 -7.02 -11.52
N SER A 379 16.09 -6.47 -12.67
CA SER A 379 16.96 -5.30 -12.78
C SER A 379 16.45 -4.31 -13.82
N PRO A 380 16.75 -3.01 -13.67
CA PRO A 380 16.43 -2.03 -14.70
C PRO A 380 17.25 -2.32 -15.96
N GLY A 381 16.59 -2.29 -17.12
CA GLY A 381 17.25 -2.35 -18.42
C GLY A 381 17.45 -0.95 -19.01
N ASP A 382 17.47 -0.87 -20.33
CA ASP A 382 17.55 0.43 -21.02
C ASP A 382 16.24 1.23 -20.88
N HIS A 383 16.38 2.56 -20.91
CA HIS A 383 15.25 3.49 -20.92
C HIS A 383 14.30 3.35 -19.73
N ILE A 384 14.81 3.06 -18.53
CA ILE A 384 14.05 3.11 -17.27
C ILE A 384 14.89 3.81 -16.20
N SER A 385 14.31 4.76 -15.46
CA SER A 385 14.97 5.34 -14.28
C SER A 385 14.86 4.40 -13.08
N GLU A 386 15.72 4.58 -12.07
CA GLU A 386 15.60 3.78 -10.84
C GLU A 386 14.24 3.95 -10.15
N GLU A 387 13.66 5.14 -10.20
CA GLU A 387 12.33 5.42 -9.62
C GLU A 387 11.20 4.74 -10.37
N GLU A 388 11.24 4.81 -11.71
CA GLU A 388 10.29 4.09 -12.55
C GLU A 388 10.40 2.59 -12.30
N PHE A 389 11.62 2.10 -12.11
CA PHE A 389 11.87 0.70 -11.78
C PHE A 389 11.34 0.31 -10.39
N ASP A 390 11.51 1.14 -9.37
CA ASP A 390 10.95 0.90 -8.03
C ASP A 390 9.41 0.81 -8.07
N LEU A 391 8.75 1.62 -8.91
CA LEU A 391 7.31 1.52 -9.13
C LEU A 391 6.90 0.16 -9.71
N VAL A 392 7.63 -0.34 -10.72
CA VAL A 392 7.41 -1.70 -11.24
C VAL A 392 7.57 -2.73 -10.11
N LYS A 393 8.53 -2.51 -9.21
CA LYS A 393 8.72 -3.39 -8.05
C LYS A 393 7.64 -3.24 -6.97
N GLY A 394 6.79 -2.23 -7.03
CA GLY A 394 5.72 -1.97 -6.05
C GLY A 394 6.18 -1.12 -4.85
N TRP A 395 7.26 -0.34 -5.03
CA TRP A 395 7.87 0.51 -4.00
C TRP A 395 8.00 1.95 -4.48
N ALA A 396 8.08 2.89 -3.55
CA ALA A 396 8.51 4.26 -3.82
C ALA A 396 9.52 4.70 -2.79
N ARG A 397 10.33 5.69 -3.14
CA ARG A 397 11.39 6.22 -2.28
C ARG A 397 10.86 7.35 -1.41
N TYR A 398 11.39 7.40 -0.19
CA TYR A 398 11.30 8.63 0.60
C TYR A 398 12.22 9.70 0.02
N ALA A 399 11.85 10.96 0.19
CA ALA A 399 12.68 12.07 -0.25
C ALA A 399 13.92 12.29 0.62
N GLY A 400 15.01 12.74 0.00
CA GLY A 400 16.20 13.29 0.66
C GLY A 400 17.07 12.29 1.43
N ILE A 401 16.63 11.05 1.62
CA ILE A 401 17.33 10.02 2.41
C ILE A 401 17.11 8.62 1.83
N SER A 402 17.94 7.66 2.26
CA SER A 402 17.76 6.25 1.91
C SER A 402 16.53 5.65 2.60
N GLY A 403 15.67 5.01 1.82
CA GLY A 403 14.54 4.23 2.29
C GLY A 403 13.43 4.17 1.25
N SER A 404 12.62 3.13 1.33
CA SER A 404 11.44 2.96 0.50
C SER A 404 10.23 2.64 1.35
N TYR A 405 9.06 2.87 0.77
CA TYR A 405 7.79 2.47 1.33
C TYR A 405 6.99 1.66 0.33
N PHE A 406 6.20 0.74 0.86
CA PHE A 406 5.39 -0.17 0.08
C PHE A 406 4.16 0.56 -0.50
N ILE A 407 3.91 0.34 -1.79
CA ILE A 407 2.66 0.72 -2.47
C ILE A 407 1.94 -0.53 -2.97
N GLY A 408 2.71 -1.49 -3.47
CA GLY A 408 2.22 -2.73 -4.05
C GLY A 408 1.61 -2.54 -5.43
N ASN A 409 1.55 -3.64 -6.19
CA ASN A 409 0.93 -3.69 -7.49
C ASN A 409 -0.27 -4.64 -7.46
N PRO A 410 -1.51 -4.15 -7.62
CA PRO A 410 -2.64 -5.04 -7.79
C PRO A 410 -2.50 -5.78 -9.12
N VAL A 411 -2.82 -7.07 -9.13
CA VAL A 411 -2.70 -7.93 -10.31
C VAL A 411 -4.06 -8.12 -10.97
N THR A 412 -4.04 -8.19 -12.30
CA THR A 412 -5.14 -8.69 -13.11
C THR A 412 -4.67 -9.96 -13.82
N ILE A 413 -5.34 -11.07 -13.56
CA ILE A 413 -5.10 -12.39 -14.14
C ILE A 413 -5.53 -12.39 -15.61
N ILE A 414 -4.74 -13.04 -16.45
CA ILE A 414 -5.13 -13.34 -17.83
C ILE A 414 -5.88 -14.68 -17.84
N PRO A 415 -7.19 -14.73 -18.13
CA PRO A 415 -8.00 -15.93 -17.95
C PRO A 415 -7.49 -17.18 -18.69
N ASP A 416 -6.89 -16.98 -19.86
CA ASP A 416 -6.39 -18.07 -20.72
C ASP A 416 -4.92 -18.46 -20.41
N ASP A 417 -4.23 -17.70 -19.55
CA ASP A 417 -2.84 -17.96 -19.14
C ASP A 417 -2.64 -17.61 -17.66
N PRO A 418 -2.93 -18.54 -16.73
CA PRO A 418 -2.81 -18.29 -15.30
C PRO A 418 -1.35 -18.11 -14.84
N ALA A 419 -0.36 -18.34 -15.71
CA ALA A 419 1.04 -18.02 -15.44
C ALA A 419 1.40 -16.59 -15.87
N THR A 420 0.46 -15.80 -16.37
CA THR A 420 0.69 -14.41 -16.78
C THR A 420 -0.32 -13.48 -16.12
N VAL A 421 0.18 -12.39 -15.58
CA VAL A 421 -0.64 -11.33 -14.95
C VAL A 421 -0.23 -9.97 -15.48
N THR A 422 -1.10 -8.98 -15.31
CA THR A 422 -0.77 -7.58 -15.59
C THR A 422 -0.83 -6.75 -14.30
N ILE A 423 0.04 -5.75 -14.20
CA ILE A 423 0.07 -4.74 -13.13
C ILE A 423 -0.16 -3.35 -13.74
N PRO A 424 -0.79 -2.39 -13.01
CA PRO A 424 -1.23 -1.11 -13.55
C PRO A 424 -0.11 -0.06 -13.65
N VAL A 425 1.08 -0.49 -14.08
CA VAL A 425 2.28 0.36 -14.23
C VAL A 425 2.68 0.32 -15.69
N GLY A 426 2.76 1.46 -16.38
CA GLY A 426 3.10 1.51 -17.80
C GLY A 426 3.57 2.87 -18.28
N TRP A 427 4.04 2.93 -19.54
CA TRP A 427 4.58 4.13 -20.16
C TRP A 427 4.26 4.17 -21.66
N SER A 428 3.86 5.34 -22.16
CA SER A 428 3.52 5.54 -23.57
C SER A 428 4.73 5.83 -24.47
N ARG A 429 5.94 5.93 -23.90
CA ARG A 429 7.16 6.34 -24.63
C ARG A 429 7.70 5.22 -25.52
N SER A 430 8.33 5.61 -26.62
CA SER A 430 9.01 4.72 -27.57
C SER A 430 10.50 5.11 -27.69
N PRO A 431 11.44 4.19 -27.44
CA PRO A 431 11.22 2.80 -27.02
C PRO A 431 10.64 2.70 -25.60
N ALA A 432 9.88 1.63 -25.36
CA ALA A 432 9.33 1.35 -24.04
C ALA A 432 10.46 1.00 -23.03
N PRO A 433 10.28 1.28 -21.73
CA PRO A 433 11.23 0.90 -20.70
C PRO A 433 11.51 -0.60 -20.70
N GLN A 434 12.78 -0.97 -20.62
CA GLN A 434 13.18 -2.38 -20.55
C GLN A 434 13.40 -2.81 -19.11
N ILE A 435 12.91 -4.00 -18.78
CA ILE A 435 13.08 -4.63 -17.48
C ILE A 435 13.70 -6.00 -17.73
N VAL A 436 14.82 -6.28 -17.06
CA VAL A 436 15.59 -7.49 -17.28
C VAL A 436 15.37 -8.45 -16.11
N VAL A 437 15.00 -9.69 -16.43
CA VAL A 437 14.95 -10.79 -15.48
C VAL A 437 16.20 -11.63 -15.66
N VAL A 438 16.97 -11.81 -14.60
CA VAL A 438 18.22 -12.57 -14.60
C VAL A 438 18.00 -13.87 -13.86
N THR A 439 18.42 -14.99 -14.43
CA THR A 439 18.41 -16.28 -13.72
C THR A 439 19.68 -16.41 -12.88
N ASP A 440 19.54 -16.81 -11.62
CA ASP A 440 20.68 -17.09 -10.77
C ASP A 440 21.41 -18.39 -11.15
N SER A 441 22.47 -18.74 -10.42
CA SER A 441 23.25 -19.96 -10.65
C SER A 441 22.46 -21.27 -10.49
N LEU A 442 21.30 -21.22 -9.84
CA LEU A 442 20.40 -22.36 -9.65
C LEU A 442 19.26 -22.38 -10.68
N GLY A 443 19.27 -21.44 -11.65
CA GLY A 443 18.22 -21.29 -12.65
C GLY A 443 16.95 -20.62 -12.12
N ARG A 444 16.99 -20.00 -10.93
CA ARG A 444 15.85 -19.29 -10.34
C ARG A 444 15.72 -17.92 -10.98
N GLY A 445 14.53 -17.58 -11.46
CA GLY A 445 14.21 -16.30 -12.09
C GLY A 445 13.96 -15.19 -11.07
N GLY A 446 13.12 -14.23 -11.47
CA GLY A 446 12.73 -13.10 -10.62
C GLY A 446 11.88 -13.52 -9.42
N TYR A 447 12.18 -12.97 -8.25
CA TYR A 447 11.40 -13.19 -7.03
C TYR A 447 10.18 -12.27 -6.98
N TRP A 448 9.15 -12.70 -6.25
CA TRP A 448 7.94 -11.93 -6.00
C TRP A 448 7.35 -12.30 -4.64
N TYR A 449 6.56 -11.38 -4.09
CA TYR A 449 5.91 -11.54 -2.78
C TYR A 449 4.45 -11.09 -2.88
N SER A 450 3.53 -11.91 -2.38
CA SER A 450 2.13 -11.53 -2.18
C SER A 450 1.97 -10.77 -0.87
N HIS A 451 1.09 -9.78 -0.90
CA HIS A 451 0.78 -8.90 0.23
C HIS A 451 -0.70 -8.89 0.60
N SER A 452 -1.52 -9.70 -0.07
CA SER A 452 -2.97 -9.79 0.16
C SER A 452 -3.34 -10.85 1.19
N HIS A 453 -2.57 -11.94 1.23
CA HIS A 453 -2.85 -13.10 2.07
C HIS A 453 -1.61 -13.51 2.85
N ALA A 454 -1.78 -13.80 4.13
CA ALA A 454 -0.74 -14.38 4.97
C ALA A 454 -1.36 -15.35 5.97
N ALA A 455 -0.65 -16.41 6.30
CA ALA A 455 -1.12 -17.38 7.27
C ALA A 455 0.01 -17.73 8.25
N THR A 456 -0.31 -18.19 9.46
CA THR A 456 0.74 -18.51 10.45
C THR A 456 1.63 -19.64 9.93
N LYS A 457 2.95 -19.53 10.13
CA LYS A 457 3.90 -20.62 9.79
C LYS A 457 3.64 -21.87 10.61
N GLU A 458 3.29 -21.64 11.87
CA GLU A 458 3.10 -22.66 12.88
C GLU A 458 1.63 -22.73 13.26
N GLU A 459 1.19 -23.92 13.68
CA GLU A 459 -0.11 -24.11 14.29
C GLU A 459 -0.10 -23.69 15.75
N VAL A 460 -1.27 -23.27 16.21
CA VAL A 460 -1.54 -22.84 17.56
C VAL A 460 -2.56 -23.77 18.18
N VAL A 461 -2.34 -24.21 19.41
CA VAL A 461 -3.31 -25.00 20.18
C VAL A 461 -3.48 -24.40 21.57
N SER A 462 -4.70 -24.48 22.09
CA SER A 462 -4.94 -24.20 23.51
C SER A 462 -5.21 -25.49 24.27
N ASN A 463 -4.57 -25.67 25.41
CA ASN A 463 -4.79 -26.83 26.29
C ASN A 463 -5.98 -26.66 27.24
N SER A 464 -6.67 -25.53 27.18
CA SER A 464 -7.90 -25.29 27.93
C SER A 464 -8.73 -24.19 27.24
N PRO A 465 -10.00 -23.98 27.63
CA PRO A 465 -10.79 -22.91 27.08
C PRO A 465 -10.16 -21.53 27.28
N ILE A 466 -10.28 -20.68 26.27
CA ILE A 466 -9.90 -19.26 26.29
C ILE A 466 -11.08 -18.48 25.74
N THR A 467 -11.51 -17.44 26.43
CA THR A 467 -12.63 -16.61 25.96
C THR A 467 -12.13 -15.25 25.55
N ASN A 468 -12.46 -14.84 24.31
CA ASN A 468 -12.31 -13.47 23.83
C ASN A 468 -10.88 -12.91 23.91
N ALA A 469 -9.86 -13.76 23.70
CA ALA A 469 -8.48 -13.29 23.57
C ALA A 469 -8.37 -12.37 22.35
N LYS A 470 -7.51 -11.35 22.41
CA LYS A 470 -7.32 -10.43 21.29
C LYS A 470 -6.15 -10.89 20.44
N LEU A 471 -6.34 -10.89 19.13
CA LEU A 471 -5.32 -11.17 18.14
C LEU A 471 -4.74 -9.85 17.62
N CYS A 472 -3.45 -9.64 17.86
CA CYS A 472 -2.73 -8.44 17.49
C CYS A 472 -1.77 -8.72 16.33
N TYR A 473 -1.68 -7.81 15.37
CA TYR A 473 -0.77 -7.88 14.23
C TYR A 473 0.35 -6.85 14.35
N SER A 474 1.57 -7.28 14.03
CA SER A 474 2.75 -6.43 14.00
C SER A 474 3.23 -6.16 12.58
N TYR A 475 3.62 -4.91 12.32
CA TYR A 475 4.14 -4.46 11.04
C TYR A 475 5.64 -4.15 11.12
N GLY A 476 6.40 -4.71 10.18
CA GLY A 476 7.77 -4.30 9.83
C GLY A 476 8.88 -4.72 10.79
N GLN A 477 8.61 -4.94 12.09
CA GLN A 477 9.57 -5.44 13.08
C GLN A 477 8.87 -6.19 14.21
N HIS A 478 9.63 -6.98 14.97
CA HIS A 478 9.17 -7.53 16.25
C HIS A 478 8.78 -6.39 17.21
N ASN A 479 7.76 -6.63 18.05
CA ASN A 479 7.35 -5.74 19.15
C ASN A 479 6.74 -4.39 18.72
N ASN A 480 6.07 -4.38 17.57
CA ASN A 480 5.36 -3.20 17.06
C ASN A 480 3.92 -3.56 16.67
N TYR A 481 3.09 -3.87 17.65
CA TYR A 481 1.69 -4.29 17.53
C TYR A 481 0.79 -3.06 17.65
N HIS A 482 0.12 -2.69 16.56
CA HIS A 482 -0.83 -1.59 16.56
C HIS A 482 -2.21 -2.01 16.05
N ALA A 483 -2.26 -3.08 15.25
CA ALA A 483 -3.48 -3.52 14.61
C ALA A 483 -4.17 -4.64 15.41
N HIS A 484 -5.44 -4.41 15.77
CA HIS A 484 -6.34 -5.44 16.29
C HIS A 484 -7.00 -6.18 15.12
N VAL A 485 -6.72 -7.47 15.00
CA VAL A 485 -7.18 -8.34 13.92
C VAL A 485 -8.53 -8.96 14.22
N GLY A 486 -8.78 -9.28 15.49
CA GLY A 486 -9.95 -10.07 15.86
C GLY A 486 -9.89 -10.62 17.27
N HIS A 487 -11.00 -11.27 17.65
CA HIS A 487 -11.12 -12.00 18.89
C HIS A 487 -11.01 -13.50 18.64
N VAL A 488 -10.34 -14.21 19.53
CA VAL A 488 -10.13 -15.66 19.47
C VAL A 488 -10.69 -16.30 20.72
N THR A 489 -11.53 -17.31 20.51
CA THR A 489 -12.13 -18.12 21.56
C THR A 489 -11.83 -19.58 21.30
N PHE A 490 -11.21 -20.25 22.27
CA PHE A 490 -11.06 -21.71 22.30
C PHE A 490 -12.12 -22.27 23.25
N VAL A 491 -12.98 -23.16 22.77
CA VAL A 491 -14.02 -23.82 23.57
C VAL A 491 -13.72 -25.29 23.74
N ASP A 492 -14.08 -25.88 24.87
CA ASP A 492 -13.99 -27.33 25.00
C ASP A 492 -14.83 -28.00 23.91
N PRO A 493 -14.27 -28.99 23.19
CA PRO A 493 -15.07 -29.73 22.23
C PRO A 493 -16.23 -30.43 22.97
N PRO A 494 -17.43 -30.48 22.37
CA PRO A 494 -18.55 -31.17 22.98
C PRO A 494 -18.17 -32.64 23.24
N GLN A 495 -18.54 -33.16 24.41
CA GLN A 495 -18.25 -34.55 24.76
C GLN A 495 -18.86 -35.51 23.73
N MET A 496 -18.03 -36.29 23.05
CA MET A 496 -18.48 -37.34 22.16
C MET A 496 -18.84 -38.58 22.97
N SER A 497 -19.99 -39.18 22.69
CA SER A 497 -20.36 -40.46 23.28
C SER A 497 -19.57 -41.56 22.57
N ALA A 498 -18.74 -42.31 23.30
CA ALA A 498 -18.03 -43.47 22.78
C ALA A 498 -18.65 -44.77 23.34
N SER A 499 -18.86 -45.76 22.48
CA SER A 499 -19.27 -47.12 22.84
C SER A 499 -18.15 -48.10 22.51
N ILE A 500 -17.86 -48.99 23.45
CA ILE A 500 -16.83 -50.02 23.30
C ILE A 500 -17.53 -51.34 23.05
N HIS A 501 -17.26 -51.96 21.90
CA HIS A 501 -17.77 -53.27 21.54
C HIS A 501 -16.65 -54.31 21.57
N LEU A 502 -16.81 -55.31 22.43
CA LEU A 502 -15.89 -56.45 22.50
C LEU A 502 -16.19 -57.41 21.35
N THR A 503 -15.17 -57.75 20.55
CA THR A 503 -15.34 -58.74 19.45
C THR A 503 -15.27 -60.19 19.93
N ALA A 504 -14.78 -60.42 21.16
CA ALA A 504 -14.82 -61.71 21.84
C ALA A 504 -15.46 -61.59 23.22
N ARG A 505 -16.23 -62.62 23.62
CA ARG A 505 -16.90 -62.72 24.93
C ARG A 505 -16.29 -63.79 25.84
N GLN A 506 -15.24 -64.47 25.39
CA GLN A 506 -14.55 -65.50 26.17
C GLN A 506 -13.59 -64.84 27.17
N VAL A 507 -13.59 -65.37 28.39
CA VAL A 507 -12.62 -65.00 29.43
C VAL A 507 -11.21 -65.30 28.89
N GLU A 508 -10.28 -64.35 29.02
CA GLU A 508 -8.88 -64.41 28.53
C GLU A 508 -8.66 -64.41 27.00
N ALA A 509 -9.71 -64.21 26.19
CA ALA A 509 -9.52 -64.08 24.75
C ALA A 509 -8.82 -62.76 24.36
N ARG A 510 -7.75 -62.86 23.56
CA ARG A 510 -7.12 -61.70 22.91
C ARG A 510 -7.85 -61.43 21.59
N ALA A 511 -8.63 -60.36 21.54
CA ALA A 511 -9.39 -59.98 20.36
C ALA A 511 -9.42 -58.46 20.18
N PRO A 512 -9.55 -57.95 18.94
CA PRO A 512 -9.65 -56.51 18.70
C PRO A 512 -10.90 -55.93 19.37
N VAL A 513 -10.83 -54.67 19.76
CA VAL A 513 -11.97 -53.93 20.31
C VAL A 513 -12.43 -52.93 19.27
N ILE A 514 -13.74 -52.78 19.10
CA ILE A 514 -14.30 -51.71 18.26
C ILE A 514 -14.68 -50.56 19.18
N VAL A 515 -14.08 -49.40 18.99
CA VAL A 515 -14.51 -48.15 19.62
C VAL A 515 -15.35 -47.39 18.61
N GLU A 516 -16.64 -47.24 18.90
CA GLU A 516 -17.60 -46.47 18.11
C GLU A 516 -17.77 -45.10 18.75
N PHE A 517 -17.51 -44.03 18.00
CA PHE A 517 -17.82 -42.67 18.43
C PHE A 517 -19.14 -42.24 17.78
N ARG A 518 -20.04 -41.68 18.58
CA ARG A 518 -21.24 -41.00 18.10
C ARG A 518 -21.02 -39.49 18.20
N THR A 519 -20.85 -38.87 17.05
CA THR A 519 -20.90 -37.41 16.90
C THR A 519 -22.38 -36.99 16.87
N GLY A 520 -22.73 -35.91 17.54
CA GLY A 520 -24.12 -35.45 17.63
C GLY A 520 -24.59 -34.76 16.34
N GLY A 521 -25.69 -35.22 15.76
CA GLY A 521 -26.42 -34.52 14.69
C GLY A 521 -27.08 -35.47 13.68
N ASP A 522 -28.35 -35.21 13.34
CA ASP A 522 -29.18 -35.95 12.38
C ASP A 522 -28.43 -36.31 11.07
N PRO A 523 -28.40 -37.59 10.64
CA PRO A 523 -27.71 -38.04 9.42
C PRO A 523 -28.13 -37.34 8.11
N ALA A 524 -29.24 -36.59 8.12
CA ALA A 524 -29.73 -35.87 6.95
C ALA A 524 -28.96 -34.57 6.61
N ALA A 525 -28.09 -34.04 7.50
CA ALA A 525 -27.59 -32.66 7.37
C ALA A 525 -26.07 -32.46 7.19
N ASN A 526 -25.19 -33.43 7.45
CA ASN A 526 -23.74 -33.20 7.23
C ASN A 526 -22.90 -34.49 7.29
N PRO A 527 -22.20 -34.91 6.21
CA PRO A 527 -21.32 -36.07 6.26
C PRO A 527 -19.88 -35.62 6.54
N MET A 528 -19.38 -35.80 7.77
CA MET A 528 -17.93 -35.80 8.03
C MET A 528 -17.56 -36.98 8.91
N TYR A 529 -17.15 -38.08 8.26
CA TYR A 529 -16.43 -39.18 8.89
C TYR A 529 -15.03 -39.28 8.27
N GLY A 530 -13.99 -39.23 9.12
CA GLY A 530 -12.65 -39.72 8.80
C GLY A 530 -12.44 -41.07 9.49
N ARG A 531 -11.88 -42.05 8.78
CA ARG A 531 -11.57 -43.39 9.29
C ARG A 531 -10.04 -43.54 9.37
N ARG A 532 -9.48 -43.64 10.58
CA ARG A 532 -8.08 -44.09 10.79
C ARG A 532 -8.08 -45.49 11.39
N PRO A 533 -7.62 -46.53 10.67
CA PRO A 533 -7.34 -47.83 11.27
C PRO A 533 -5.99 -47.81 12.01
N GLY A 534 -5.98 -48.32 13.24
CA GLY A 534 -4.79 -48.58 14.04
C GLY A 534 -5.11 -49.61 15.12
N ASP A 535 -4.13 -50.42 15.51
CA ASP A 535 -4.30 -51.45 16.55
C ASP A 535 -4.23 -50.79 17.94
N THR A 536 -5.34 -50.84 18.68
CA THR A 536 -5.41 -50.35 20.07
C THR A 536 -5.44 -51.53 21.03
N GLN A 537 -4.51 -51.57 22.00
CA GLN A 537 -4.49 -52.59 23.06
C GLN A 537 -5.03 -51.98 24.37
N LEU A 538 -6.16 -52.50 24.86
CA LEU A 538 -6.71 -52.13 26.17
C LEU A 538 -6.37 -53.23 27.18
N ILE A 539 -5.58 -52.90 28.21
CA ILE A 539 -5.37 -53.78 29.38
C ILE A 539 -6.39 -53.38 30.43
N VAL A 540 -7.37 -54.24 30.68
CA VAL A 540 -8.29 -54.10 31.81
C VAL A 540 -7.67 -54.83 32.99
N GLN A 541 -7.31 -54.09 34.05
CA GLN A 541 -6.90 -54.68 35.35
C GLN A 541 -8.11 -55.00 36.21
#